data_AF-A0A9K3K7X3-F1
#
_entry.id   AF-A0A9K3K7X3-F1
#
_cell.length_a   1.000
_cell.length_b   1.000
_cell.length_c   1.000
_cell.angle_alpha   90.00
_cell.angle_beta   90.00
_cell.angle_gamma   90.00
#
_symmetry.space_group_name_H-M   'P 1'
#
loop_
_entity.id
_entity.type
_entity.pdbx_description
1 polymer ?
#
loop_
_entity_poly.entity_id
_entity_poly.type
_entity_poly.pdbx_seq_one_letter_code
_entity_poly.pdbx_strand_id
1 'polypeptide(L)'
;MSLDDRCQQFHEAALGTGKSKGVAKEMVTLRKFLHKNQNQRFTDKGVSRLFDTIQLYVNKDDVDKELKEGLLEDSLKMPFTVFSTKQKKTMIKWLEDLRGNDEKSSLGREVNGTALTYILSVIELESGFMTLMHDETGDTFENVAIPAGDLGDRIRKAFEDTESCVSINATLDDNSGPKILELA
;
A
#
# COMPACT_ATOMS: atom_id res chain seq x y z
N MET A 1 -21.93 -6.06 9.73
CA MET A 1 -20.51 -5.88 9.37
C MET A 1 -20.45 -5.18 8.04
N SER A 2 -19.79 -4.03 8.02
CA SER A 2 -19.62 -3.21 6.83
C SER A 2 -18.61 -3.85 5.87
N LEU A 3 -18.63 -3.46 4.59
CA LEU A 3 -17.60 -3.86 3.62
C LEU A 3 -16.21 -3.40 4.08
N ASP A 4 -16.12 -2.18 4.63
CA ASP A 4 -14.89 -1.57 5.15
C ASP A 4 -14.28 -2.37 6.32
N ASP A 5 -15.12 -2.75 7.32
CA ASP A 5 -14.74 -3.66 8.42
C ASP A 5 -14.13 -4.97 7.92
N ARG A 6 -14.64 -5.48 6.80
CA ARG A 6 -14.18 -6.75 6.23
C ARG A 6 -12.86 -6.58 5.49
N CYS A 7 -12.66 -5.44 4.82
CA CYS A 7 -11.38 -5.08 4.20
C CYS A 7 -10.29 -4.86 5.28
N GLN A 8 -10.64 -4.18 6.37
CA GLN A 8 -9.76 -4.00 7.53
C GLN A 8 -9.34 -5.36 8.14
N GLN A 9 -10.29 -6.28 8.34
CA GLN A 9 -9.97 -7.62 8.85
C GLN A 9 -9.01 -8.40 7.94
N PHE A 10 -9.15 -8.29 6.63
CA PHE A 10 -8.22 -8.93 5.69
C PHE A 10 -6.82 -8.31 5.77
N HIS A 11 -6.74 -7.00 5.97
CA HIS A 11 -5.49 -6.27 6.13
C HIS A 11 -4.78 -6.64 7.44
N GLU A 12 -5.50 -6.66 8.56
CA GLU A 12 -4.96 -7.12 9.86
C GLU A 12 -4.52 -8.58 9.85
N ALA A 13 -5.26 -9.43 9.14
CA ALA A 13 -4.87 -10.82 8.90
C ALA A 13 -3.58 -10.93 8.08
N ALA A 14 -3.44 -10.13 7.02
CA ALA A 14 -2.24 -10.12 6.19
C ALA A 14 -1.00 -9.63 6.95
N LEU A 15 -1.17 -8.63 7.82
CA LEU A 15 -0.13 -8.12 8.74
C LEU A 15 0.26 -9.10 9.85
N GLY A 16 -0.51 -10.17 10.08
CA GLY A 16 -0.28 -11.10 11.18
C GLY A 16 -0.65 -10.56 12.56
N THR A 17 -1.33 -9.42 12.63
CA THR A 17 -1.86 -8.83 13.87
C THR A 17 -3.23 -9.42 14.26
N GLY A 18 -3.87 -10.15 13.35
CA GLY A 18 -5.14 -10.84 13.55
C GLY A 18 -5.04 -12.36 13.82
N LYS A 19 -6.20 -13.02 14.00
CA LYS A 19 -6.30 -14.49 14.11
C LYS A 19 -5.99 -15.15 12.76
N SER A 20 -4.73 -15.49 12.50
CA SER A 20 -4.36 -16.15 11.24
C SER A 20 -4.88 -17.59 11.17
N LYS A 21 -5.50 -17.93 10.04
CA LYS A 21 -5.90 -19.30 9.70
C LYS A 21 -4.92 -19.98 8.73
N GLY A 22 -3.79 -19.33 8.45
CA GLY A 22 -2.83 -19.68 7.42
C GLY A 22 -3.07 -18.87 6.14
N VAL A 23 -1.99 -18.29 5.63
CA VAL A 23 -1.96 -17.31 4.52
C VAL A 23 -2.71 -17.80 3.28
N ALA A 24 -2.52 -19.07 2.89
CA ALA A 24 -3.23 -19.67 1.75
C ALA A 24 -4.76 -19.70 1.91
N LYS A 25 -5.28 -20.02 3.10
CA LYS A 25 -6.73 -20.03 3.36
C LYS A 25 -7.31 -18.62 3.38
N GLU A 26 -6.53 -17.65 3.84
CA GLU A 26 -6.91 -16.24 3.87
C GLU A 26 -6.97 -15.67 2.46
N MET A 27 -6.00 -16.00 1.59
CA MET A 27 -6.04 -15.65 0.17
C MET A 27 -7.24 -16.27 -0.57
N VAL A 28 -7.55 -17.54 -0.35
CA VAL A 28 -8.75 -18.17 -0.94
C VAL A 28 -10.03 -17.46 -0.48
N THR A 29 -10.08 -17.02 0.78
CA THR A 29 -11.21 -16.27 1.33
C THR A 29 -11.30 -14.88 0.73
N LEU A 30 -10.16 -14.20 0.56
CA LEU A 30 -10.07 -12.90 -0.11
C LEU A 30 -10.52 -12.99 -1.57
N ARG A 31 -10.08 -14.01 -2.33
CA ARG A 31 -10.52 -14.25 -3.72
C ARG A 31 -12.04 -14.44 -3.82
N LYS A 32 -12.62 -15.25 -2.92
CA LYS A 32 -14.10 -15.41 -2.85
C LYS A 32 -14.80 -14.10 -2.48
N PHE A 33 -14.20 -13.30 -1.60
CA PHE A 33 -14.75 -12.00 -1.21
C PHE A 33 -14.70 -11.02 -2.38
N LEU A 34 -13.59 -10.91 -3.11
CA LEU A 34 -13.47 -10.10 -4.31
C LEU A 34 -14.53 -10.52 -5.33
N HIS A 35 -14.61 -11.81 -5.65
CA HIS A 35 -15.58 -12.34 -6.60
C HIS A 35 -17.05 -12.03 -6.22
N LYS A 36 -17.41 -12.20 -4.95
CA LYS A 36 -18.78 -11.96 -4.48
C LYS A 36 -19.16 -10.46 -4.47
N ASN A 37 -18.18 -9.58 -4.34
CA ASN A 37 -18.39 -8.15 -4.18
C ASN A 37 -17.98 -7.34 -5.43
N GLN A 38 -17.83 -7.97 -6.60
CA GLN A 38 -17.48 -7.30 -7.86
C GLN A 38 -18.42 -6.16 -8.22
N ASN A 39 -19.72 -6.26 -7.88
CA ASN A 39 -20.73 -5.25 -8.21
C ASN A 39 -20.98 -4.26 -7.07
N GLN A 40 -20.21 -4.33 -5.97
CA GLN A 40 -20.35 -3.43 -4.83
C GLN A 40 -19.42 -2.23 -4.99
N ARG A 41 -19.89 -1.05 -4.58
CA ARG A 41 -19.07 0.15 -4.53
C ARG A 41 -18.31 0.16 -3.20
N PHE A 42 -16.99 0.06 -3.28
CA PHE A 42 -16.12 0.19 -2.13
C PHE A 42 -15.85 1.67 -1.84
N THR A 43 -15.60 1.98 -0.58
CA THR A 43 -15.04 3.24 -0.11
C THR A 43 -13.56 3.29 -0.49
N ASP A 44 -13.01 4.50 -0.71
CA ASP A 44 -11.59 4.68 -1.03
C ASP A 44 -10.69 4.05 0.04
N LYS A 45 -11.06 4.18 1.32
CA LYS A 45 -10.38 3.53 2.45
C LYS A 45 -10.40 2.00 2.35
N GLY A 46 -11.55 1.41 2.02
CA GLY A 46 -11.67 -0.03 1.84
C GLY A 46 -10.89 -0.55 0.63
N VAL A 47 -10.86 0.22 -0.47
CA VAL A 47 -10.05 -0.06 -1.66
C VAL A 47 -8.56 -0.05 -1.31
N SER A 48 -8.10 0.98 -0.60
CA SER A 48 -6.72 1.14 -0.15
C SER A 48 -6.28 -0.07 0.70
N ARG A 49 -7.10 -0.44 1.70
CA ARG A 49 -6.84 -1.64 2.53
C ARG A 49 -6.81 -2.94 1.74
N LEU A 50 -7.70 -3.13 0.76
CA LEU A 50 -7.69 -4.30 -0.11
C LEU A 50 -6.42 -4.37 -0.96
N PHE A 51 -5.99 -3.23 -1.49
CA PHE A 51 -4.77 -3.13 -2.27
C PHE A 51 -3.53 -3.50 -1.44
N ASP A 52 -3.36 -2.89 -0.25
CA ASP A 52 -2.27 -3.25 0.69
C ASP A 52 -2.30 -4.74 1.05
N THR A 53 -3.49 -5.29 1.31
CA THR A 53 -3.66 -6.71 1.62
C THR A 53 -3.14 -7.59 0.48
N ILE A 54 -3.50 -7.28 -0.77
CA ILE A 54 -3.05 -8.04 -1.95
C ILE A 54 -1.52 -7.91 -2.09
N GLN A 55 -0.98 -6.71 -1.92
CA GLN A 55 0.46 -6.46 -1.93
C GLN A 55 1.19 -7.32 -0.89
N LEU A 56 0.70 -7.35 0.35
CA LEU A 56 1.28 -8.16 1.43
C LEU A 56 1.29 -9.66 1.08
N TYR A 57 0.21 -10.17 0.49
CA TYR A 57 0.16 -11.58 0.10
C TYR A 57 1.08 -11.92 -1.08
N VAL A 58 1.22 -11.01 -2.04
CA VAL A 58 2.14 -11.18 -3.19
C VAL A 58 3.59 -11.22 -2.72
N ASN A 59 3.96 -10.37 -1.75
CA ASN A 59 5.31 -10.29 -1.20
C ASN A 59 5.65 -11.41 -0.20
N LYS A 60 4.71 -12.25 0.23
CA LYS A 60 5.02 -13.37 1.14
C LYS A 60 5.65 -14.54 0.40
N ASP A 61 6.90 -14.86 0.69
CA ASP A 61 7.62 -16.00 0.07
C ASP A 61 7.01 -17.38 0.40
N ASP A 62 6.27 -17.48 1.50
CA ASP A 62 5.65 -18.72 2.02
C ASP A 62 4.40 -19.19 1.23
N VAL A 63 4.03 -18.48 0.15
CA VAL A 63 2.80 -18.75 -0.62
C VAL A 63 3.12 -19.25 -2.02
N ASP A 64 2.43 -20.30 -2.44
CA ASP A 64 2.51 -20.81 -3.81
C ASP A 64 2.30 -19.72 -4.85
N LYS A 65 3.19 -19.70 -5.84
CA LYS A 65 3.15 -18.76 -6.96
C LYS A 65 1.79 -18.77 -7.68
N GLU A 66 1.20 -19.94 -7.90
CA GLU A 66 -0.13 -20.08 -8.52
C GLU A 66 -1.25 -19.39 -7.71
N LEU A 67 -1.14 -19.39 -6.38
CA LEU A 67 -2.10 -18.71 -5.50
C LEU A 67 -1.97 -17.19 -5.60
N LYS A 68 -0.73 -16.67 -5.70
CA LYS A 68 -0.44 -15.25 -5.89
C LYS A 68 -0.91 -14.76 -7.26
N GLU A 69 -0.54 -15.49 -8.32
CA GLU A 69 -0.95 -15.18 -9.69
C GLU A 69 -2.48 -15.12 -9.80
N GLY A 70 -3.15 -16.15 -9.29
CA GLY A 70 -4.60 -16.16 -9.35
C GLY A 70 -5.25 -15.06 -8.49
N LEU A 71 -4.68 -14.69 -7.33
CA LEU A 71 -5.20 -13.56 -6.55
C LEU A 71 -5.10 -12.25 -7.36
N LEU A 72 -4.00 -12.03 -8.06
CA LEU A 72 -3.81 -10.89 -8.94
C LEU A 72 -4.78 -10.92 -10.12
N GLU A 73 -4.95 -12.06 -10.79
CA GLU A 73 -5.92 -12.19 -11.87
C GLU A 73 -7.35 -11.88 -11.42
N ASP A 74 -7.78 -12.37 -10.26
CA ASP A 74 -9.11 -12.10 -9.73
C ASP A 74 -9.28 -10.65 -9.27
N SER A 75 -8.20 -10.03 -8.78
CA SER A 75 -8.19 -8.61 -8.44
C SER A 75 -8.26 -7.72 -9.70
N LEU A 76 -7.57 -8.11 -10.78
CA LEU A 76 -7.61 -7.41 -12.07
C LEU A 76 -8.97 -7.51 -12.76
N LYS A 77 -9.70 -8.62 -12.55
CA LYS A 77 -11.09 -8.80 -13.01
C LYS A 77 -12.10 -7.90 -12.27
N MET A 78 -11.73 -7.30 -11.14
CA MET A 78 -12.60 -6.34 -10.46
C MET A 78 -12.84 -5.12 -11.38
N PRO A 79 -14.06 -4.54 -11.40
CA PRO A 79 -14.33 -3.36 -12.22
C PRO A 79 -13.47 -2.16 -11.79
N PHE A 80 -13.25 -1.23 -12.71
CA PHE A 80 -12.47 0.01 -12.47
C PHE A 80 -13.10 0.92 -11.41
N THR A 81 -14.33 0.64 -11.00
CA THR A 81 -15.02 1.27 -9.88
C THR A 81 -14.47 0.84 -8.51
N VAL A 82 -13.63 -0.19 -8.48
CA VAL A 82 -13.02 -0.74 -7.25
C VAL A 82 -11.51 -0.49 -7.25
N PHE A 83 -10.79 -0.86 -8.31
CA PHE A 83 -9.36 -0.55 -8.42
C PHE A 83 -9.11 0.46 -9.51
N SER A 84 -8.33 1.50 -9.17
CA SER A 84 -7.94 2.54 -10.11
C SER A 84 -7.03 1.99 -11.22
N THR A 85 -6.96 2.71 -12.34
CA THR A 85 -6.07 2.33 -13.45
C THR A 85 -4.60 2.23 -13.00
N LYS A 86 -4.18 3.07 -12.04
CA LYS A 86 -2.83 3.00 -11.44
C LYS A 86 -2.63 1.69 -10.67
N GLN A 87 -3.54 1.35 -9.75
CA GLN A 87 -3.48 0.12 -8.95
C GLN A 87 -3.48 -1.13 -9.84
N LYS A 88 -4.32 -1.17 -10.87
CA LYS A 88 -4.32 -2.28 -11.84
C LYS A 88 -3.03 -2.38 -12.64
N LYS A 89 -2.42 -1.25 -13.02
CA LYS A 89 -1.11 -1.25 -13.69
C LYS A 89 -0.01 -1.84 -12.78
N THR A 90 -0.04 -1.51 -11.49
CA THR A 90 0.88 -2.10 -10.50
C THR A 90 0.64 -3.61 -10.34
N MET A 91 -0.61 -4.06 -10.26
CA MET A 91 -0.94 -5.49 -10.20
C MET A 91 -0.52 -6.26 -11.46
N ILE A 92 -0.64 -5.67 -12.65
CA ILE A 92 -0.13 -6.24 -13.90
C ILE A 92 1.38 -6.39 -13.81
N LYS A 93 2.10 -5.36 -13.35
CA LYS A 93 3.56 -5.42 -13.18
C LYS A 93 3.97 -6.54 -12.20
N TRP A 94 3.26 -6.72 -11.09
CA TRP A 94 3.50 -7.83 -10.16
C TRP A 94 3.22 -9.19 -10.80
N LEU A 95 2.18 -9.30 -11.62
CA LEU A 95 1.85 -10.53 -12.33
C LEU A 95 2.88 -10.85 -13.41
N GLU A 96 3.41 -9.84 -14.10
CA GLU A 96 4.51 -9.97 -15.05
C GLU A 96 5.82 -10.37 -14.35
N ASP A 97 6.12 -9.80 -13.18
CA ASP A 97 7.28 -10.16 -12.35
C ASP A 97 7.19 -11.63 -11.91
N LEU A 98 6.03 -12.06 -11.40
CA LEU A 98 5.77 -13.45 -11.05
C LEU A 98 5.90 -14.39 -12.26
N ARG A 99 5.41 -13.99 -13.44
CA ARG A 99 5.47 -14.82 -14.66
C ARG A 99 6.82 -14.78 -15.35
N GLY A 100 7.61 -13.74 -15.12
CA GLY A 100 8.64 -13.28 -16.04
C GLY A 100 10.09 -13.49 -15.61
N ASN A 101 10.46 -13.60 -14.33
CA ASN A 101 11.89 -13.75 -14.06
C ASN A 101 12.32 -14.44 -12.75
N ASP A 102 13.14 -15.47 -12.96
CA ASP A 102 14.15 -16.10 -12.10
C ASP A 102 15.43 -15.24 -11.99
N GLU A 103 15.42 -13.98 -12.44
CA GLU A 103 16.60 -13.11 -12.37
C GLU A 103 16.25 -11.69 -11.88
N LYS A 104 16.67 -11.44 -10.64
CA LYS A 104 16.91 -10.11 -10.05
C LYS A 104 15.76 -9.10 -10.21
N SER A 105 14.68 -9.35 -9.50
CA SER A 105 14.01 -8.24 -8.83
C SER A 105 14.38 -8.32 -7.36
N SER A 106 15.41 -7.56 -6.98
CA SER A 106 15.62 -7.20 -5.58
C SER A 106 14.46 -6.32 -5.14
N LEU A 107 13.25 -6.89 -5.02
CA LEU A 107 12.24 -6.43 -4.08
C LEU A 107 12.73 -6.85 -2.69
N GLY A 108 13.90 -6.32 -2.32
CA GLY A 108 14.45 -6.42 -0.99
C GLY A 108 13.55 -5.62 -0.07
N ARG A 109 12.52 -6.27 0.46
CA ARG A 109 11.87 -5.81 1.66
C ARG A 109 11.85 -6.96 2.62
N GLU A 110 12.99 -7.12 3.30
CA GLU A 110 13.12 -8.00 4.46
C GLU A 110 11.95 -7.73 5.41
N VAL A 111 11.08 -8.72 5.50
CA VAL A 111 9.89 -8.68 6.33
C VAL A 111 10.32 -8.98 7.77
N ASN A 112 11.03 -8.04 8.40
CA ASN A 112 11.33 -8.06 9.82
C ASN A 112 10.38 -7.11 10.53
N GLY A 113 9.21 -7.64 10.92
CA GLY A 113 8.17 -7.11 11.81
C GLY A 113 8.34 -5.69 12.37
N THR A 114 8.41 -4.66 11.53
CA THR A 114 8.51 -3.27 11.97
C THR A 114 8.02 -2.35 10.84
N ALA A 115 6.96 -1.59 11.11
CA ALA A 115 6.44 -0.42 10.38
C ALA A 115 6.62 -0.38 8.84
N LEU A 116 5.51 -0.50 8.10
CA LEU A 116 5.48 -0.28 6.66
C LEU A 116 5.89 1.18 6.33
N THR A 117 7.09 1.36 5.79
CA THR A 117 7.54 2.54 5.02
C THR A 117 6.80 2.65 3.68
N TYR A 118 6.27 3.81 3.41
CA TYR A 118 5.54 4.22 2.22
C TYR A 118 6.28 5.39 1.57
N ILE A 119 6.22 5.48 0.24
CA ILE A 119 6.74 6.63 -0.49
C ILE A 119 5.59 7.64 -0.63
N LEU A 120 5.74 8.77 0.05
CA LEU A 120 4.76 9.86 0.02
C LEU A 120 5.37 11.07 -0.68
N SER A 121 4.58 11.76 -1.48
CA SER A 121 4.98 12.97 -2.18
C SER A 121 4.53 14.19 -1.37
N VAL A 122 5.45 15.05 -0.97
CA VAL A 122 5.15 16.35 -0.37
C VAL A 122 4.58 17.25 -1.46
N ILE A 123 3.32 17.69 -1.30
CA ILE A 123 2.64 18.56 -2.27
C ILE A 123 2.60 20.00 -1.77
N GLU A 124 2.42 20.18 -0.47
CA GLU A 124 2.25 21.49 0.13
C GLU A 124 2.99 21.57 1.46
N LEU A 125 3.48 22.76 1.78
CA LEU A 125 4.31 23.03 2.94
C LEU A 125 3.86 24.35 3.56
N GLU A 126 3.16 24.28 4.70
CA GLU A 126 2.55 25.43 5.38
C GLU A 126 3.13 25.58 6.78
N SER A 127 3.87 26.67 7.04
CA SER A 127 4.33 27.17 8.35
C SER A 127 4.42 26.15 9.51
N GLY A 128 5.14 25.03 9.31
CA GLY A 128 5.39 24.00 10.33
C GLY A 128 4.76 22.63 10.06
N PHE A 129 3.83 22.55 9.12
CA PHE A 129 3.15 21.34 8.67
C PHE A 129 3.35 21.13 7.16
N MET A 130 3.14 19.91 6.70
CA MET A 130 3.18 19.56 5.29
C MET A 130 2.03 18.63 4.93
N THR A 131 1.63 18.69 3.67
CA THR A 131 0.64 17.79 3.07
C THR A 131 1.39 16.76 2.25
N LEU A 132 1.21 15.50 2.63
CA LEU A 132 1.78 14.35 1.97
C LEU A 132 0.70 13.67 1.13
N MET A 133 1.05 13.18 -0.04
CA MET A 133 0.16 12.38 -0.86
C MET A 133 0.81 11.04 -1.14
N HIS A 134 0.08 9.98 -0.90
CA HIS A 134 0.47 8.66 -1.34
C HIS A 134 0.29 8.55 -2.85
N ASP A 135 1.37 8.37 -3.61
CA ASP A 135 1.27 8.39 -5.08
C ASP A 135 0.45 7.21 -5.64
N GLU A 136 0.52 6.06 -4.94
CA GLU A 136 -0.17 4.83 -5.35
C GLU A 136 -1.65 4.77 -4.96
N THR A 137 -2.02 5.18 -3.74
CA THR A 137 -3.41 5.14 -3.26
C THR A 137 -4.17 6.44 -3.54
N GLY A 138 -3.45 7.56 -3.69
CA GLY A 138 -4.04 8.90 -3.80
C GLY A 138 -4.50 9.47 -2.46
N ASP A 139 -4.26 8.77 -1.34
CA ASP A 139 -4.57 9.27 0.00
C ASP A 139 -3.70 10.49 0.32
N THR A 140 -4.33 11.57 0.74
CA THR A 140 -3.66 12.77 1.21
C THR A 140 -3.66 12.80 2.73
N PHE A 141 -2.47 12.95 3.30
CA PHE A 141 -2.25 13.21 4.72
C PHE A 141 -1.97 14.69 4.90
N GLU A 142 -3.00 15.41 5.30
CA GLU A 142 -2.91 16.84 5.64
C GLU A 142 -2.39 17.01 7.07
N ASN A 143 -1.77 18.16 7.35
CA ASN A 143 -1.33 18.56 8.68
C ASN A 143 -0.26 17.64 9.30
N VAL A 144 0.65 17.08 8.48
CA VAL A 144 1.76 16.26 8.98
C VAL A 144 2.85 17.19 9.50
N ALA A 145 3.25 17.03 10.77
CA ALA A 145 4.29 17.86 11.35
C ALA A 145 5.63 17.62 10.63
N ILE A 146 6.30 18.70 10.23
CA ILE A 146 7.62 18.60 9.63
C ILE A 146 8.60 18.14 10.73
N PRO A 147 9.38 17.07 10.51
CA PRO A 147 10.35 16.61 11.49
C PRO A 147 11.35 17.72 11.83
N ALA A 148 11.57 17.95 13.12
CA ALA A 148 12.55 18.95 13.57
C ALA A 148 13.99 18.44 13.33
N GLY A 149 14.88 19.35 12.93
CA GLY A 149 16.31 19.06 12.70
C GLY A 149 16.70 19.05 11.22
N ASP A 150 17.87 18.48 10.93
CA ASP A 150 18.50 18.47 9.60
C ASP A 150 17.60 17.88 8.50
N LEU A 151 16.82 16.85 8.84
CA LEU A 151 15.88 16.21 7.91
C LEU A 151 14.76 17.16 7.45
N GLY A 152 14.18 17.94 8.36
CA GLY A 152 13.14 18.92 8.02
C GLY A 152 13.69 20.06 7.17
N ASP A 153 14.92 20.50 7.44
CA ASP A 153 15.60 21.54 6.66
C ASP A 153 15.90 21.04 5.24
N ARG A 154 16.35 19.78 5.11
CA ARG A 154 16.56 19.12 3.81
C ARG A 154 15.26 18.96 3.01
N ILE A 155 14.15 18.62 3.65
CA ILE A 155 12.84 18.51 2.97
C ILE A 155 12.38 19.87 2.47
N ARG A 156 12.47 20.93 3.31
CA ARG A 156 12.15 22.30 2.89
C ARG A 156 13.02 22.74 1.73
N LYS A 157 14.33 22.54 1.83
CA LYS A 157 15.28 22.89 0.78
C LYS A 157 15.03 22.12 -0.52
N ALA A 158 14.74 20.82 -0.44
CA ALA A 158 14.40 20.01 -1.62
C ALA A 158 13.08 20.50 -2.27
N PHE A 159 12.11 20.93 -1.47
CA PHE A 159 10.84 21.45 -1.97
C PHE A 159 11.00 22.83 -2.62
N GLU A 160 11.82 23.70 -2.05
CA GLU A 160 12.15 25.01 -2.62
C GLU A 160 13.01 24.91 -3.90
N ASP A 161 13.88 23.91 -3.99
CA ASP A 161 14.79 23.71 -5.14
C ASP A 161 14.10 23.06 -6.34
N THR A 162 13.12 22.17 -6.11
CA THR A 162 12.58 21.29 -7.16
C THR A 162 11.32 21.84 -7.84
N GLU A 163 10.64 22.86 -7.29
CA GLU A 163 9.32 23.39 -7.76
C GLU A 163 8.24 22.30 -8.05
N SER A 164 8.51 21.06 -7.67
CA SER A 164 7.74 19.86 -7.99
C SER A 164 7.91 18.89 -6.82
N CYS A 165 6.82 18.19 -6.51
CA CYS A 165 6.63 17.40 -5.30
C CYS A 165 7.86 16.57 -4.87
N VAL A 166 8.17 16.61 -3.58
CA VAL A 166 9.34 15.91 -3.01
C VAL A 166 8.91 14.54 -2.49
N SER A 167 9.52 13.47 -2.99
CA SER A 167 9.27 12.13 -2.48
C SER A 167 10.00 11.89 -1.16
N ILE A 168 9.29 11.34 -0.18
CA ILE A 168 9.81 11.00 1.14
C ILE A 168 9.40 9.57 1.52
N ASN A 169 10.26 8.92 2.29
CA ASN A 169 9.98 7.65 2.92
C ASN A 169 9.36 7.90 4.30
N ALA A 170 8.14 7.43 4.52
CA ALA A 170 7.42 7.60 5.79
C ALA A 170 6.75 6.31 6.25
N THR A 171 6.73 6.04 7.54
CA THR A 171 6.00 4.91 8.12
C THR A 171 4.62 5.33 8.56
N LEU A 172 3.57 4.61 8.13
CA LEU A 172 2.20 4.87 8.56
C LEU A 172 1.88 4.01 9.79
N ASP A 173 1.73 4.65 10.94
CA ASP A 173 1.26 4.02 12.18
C ASP A 173 -0.23 4.29 12.37
N ASP A 174 -1.00 3.22 12.64
CA ASP A 174 -2.48 3.24 12.67
C ASP A 174 -3.05 4.18 13.77
N ASN A 175 -2.23 4.63 14.73
CA ASN A 175 -2.65 5.55 15.80
C ASN A 175 -1.94 6.92 15.82
N SER A 176 -0.83 7.10 15.09
CA SER A 176 0.03 8.29 15.24
C SER A 176 0.28 9.10 13.97
N GLY A 177 -0.29 8.68 12.83
CA GLY A 177 -0.06 9.35 11.55
C GLY A 177 1.29 8.98 10.90
N PRO A 178 1.59 9.54 9.71
CA PRO A 178 2.81 9.23 8.99
C PRO A 178 4.06 9.78 9.70
N LYS A 179 5.00 8.90 10.04
CA LYS A 179 6.32 9.24 10.57
C LYS A 179 7.35 9.24 9.45
N ILE A 180 7.84 10.42 9.10
CA ILE A 180 8.93 10.56 8.12
C ILE A 180 10.20 9.88 8.65
N LEU A 181 10.79 9.04 7.80
CA LEU A 181 12.09 8.40 8.04
C LEU A 181 13.21 9.16 7.32
N GLU A 182 13.06 9.39 6.01
CA GLU A 182 14.10 10.03 5.18
C GLU A 182 13.53 10.56 3.85
N LEU A 183 14.32 11.37 3.13
CA LEU A 183 14.04 11.74 1.73
C LEU A 183 14.29 10.54 0.82
N ALA A 184 13.41 10.33 -0.16
CA ALA A 184 13.55 9.25 -1.14
C ALA A 184 14.46 9.66 -2.31
#